data_AF-A0A142YNK5-F1
#
_entry.id   AF-A0A142YNK5-F1
#
_cell.length_a   1.000
_cell.length_b   1.000
_cell.length_c   1.000
_cell.angle_alpha   90.00
_cell.angle_beta   90.00
_cell.angle_gamma   90.00
#
_symmetry.space_group_name_H-M   'P 1'
#
loop_
_entity.id
_entity.type
_entity.pdbx_description
1 polymer ?
#
loop_
_entity_poly.entity_id
_entity_poly.type
_entity_poly.pdbx_seq_one_letter_code
_entity_poly.pdbx_strand_id
1 'polypeptide(L)'
;MPNRIEDVVPPSPDGPDFGPGSTNSTTGGANSGRSETPVEERDASTTMKPLQTFAPVATPQVDDEGNLNDAWLVERTRRGDHAAFGVLVRRYERKLIRVLARLVRDPEIARDLAQETFWRVFNRLDRFDTGRRFGPWLFRVGVNLGLDHLRRGRGEPPPTSIDRARGDDGAPFELPDPDPRIRAEVAQEVQFILAQLPVSYRTILVLRDLEGFSSSEVAAIVGRREATIRWRLSKAREKFRLIWERRQDEAQEAATDG
;
A
#
# COMPACT_ATOMS: atom_id res chain seq x y z
N MET A 1 -11.36 -5.59 47.51
CA MET A 1 -10.67 -4.32 47.88
C MET A 1 -9.89 -3.83 46.67
N PRO A 2 -10.10 -2.58 46.20
CA PRO A 2 -9.89 -2.18 44.81
C PRO A 2 -8.66 -1.29 44.60
N ASN A 3 -8.16 -1.20 43.36
CA ASN A 3 -7.36 -0.06 42.88
C ASN A 3 -7.59 0.06 41.36
N ARG A 4 -8.52 0.94 40.89
CA ARG A 4 -8.37 2.38 40.60
C ARG A 4 -7.49 2.59 39.36
N ILE A 5 -8.07 2.56 38.15
CA ILE A 5 -8.52 3.71 37.35
C ILE A 5 -7.54 4.89 37.40
N GLU A 6 -6.74 5.03 36.36
CA GLU A 6 -6.28 6.33 35.87
C GLU A 6 -6.55 6.42 34.37
N ASP A 7 -7.53 7.27 34.05
CA ASP A 7 -7.86 7.75 32.72
C ASP A 7 -6.73 8.66 32.21
N VAL A 8 -6.11 8.29 31.09
CA VAL A 8 -5.21 9.18 30.36
C VAL A 8 -5.99 9.83 29.23
N VAL A 9 -6.38 11.08 29.47
CA VAL A 9 -6.92 12.04 28.49
C VAL A 9 -5.80 12.46 27.53
N PRO A 10 -5.98 12.37 26.19
CA PRO A 10 -5.09 13.07 25.27
C PRO A 10 -5.52 14.54 25.05
N PRO A 11 -4.57 15.48 24.91
CA PRO A 11 -4.88 16.89 24.69
C PRO A 11 -5.46 17.17 23.31
N SER A 12 -6.41 18.11 23.26
CA SER A 12 -6.93 18.72 22.02
C SER A 12 -5.86 19.57 21.33
N PRO A 13 -5.84 19.63 19.98
CA PRO A 13 -4.99 20.55 19.26
C PRO A 13 -5.64 21.94 19.14
N ASP A 14 -4.93 22.96 19.61
CA ASP A 14 -5.15 24.37 19.27
C ASP A 14 -5.13 24.56 17.75
N GLY A 15 -6.21 25.09 17.20
CA GLY A 15 -6.27 25.60 15.84
C GLY A 15 -5.79 27.06 15.79
N PRO A 16 -5.14 27.51 14.70
CA PRO A 16 -4.79 28.91 14.56
C PRO A 16 -6.01 29.78 14.23
N ASP A 17 -6.11 30.83 15.03
CA ASP A 17 -6.99 31.99 14.96
C ASP A 17 -6.77 32.79 13.64
N PHE A 18 -7.84 33.04 12.89
CA PHE A 18 -7.85 33.95 11.75
C PHE A 18 -8.87 35.07 12.00
N GLY A 19 -8.39 36.19 12.55
CA GLY A 19 -9.14 37.43 12.63
C GLY A 19 -9.24 38.17 11.28
N PRO A 20 -10.34 38.88 11.01
CA PRO A 20 -10.52 39.63 9.77
C PRO A 20 -9.95 41.05 9.86
N GLY A 21 -9.00 41.37 8.98
CA GLY A 21 -8.50 42.73 8.76
C GLY A 21 -9.16 43.36 7.53
N SER A 22 -10.15 44.22 7.76
CA SER A 22 -10.72 45.16 6.79
C SER A 22 -10.20 46.58 7.05
N THR A 23 -10.51 47.52 6.14
CA THR A 23 -10.13 48.96 6.03
C THR A 23 -8.88 49.21 5.17
N ASN A 24 -8.77 50.22 4.31
CA ASN A 24 -9.66 51.26 3.75
C ASN A 24 -8.94 51.80 2.48
N SER A 25 -9.63 52.00 1.35
CA SER A 25 -10.08 53.29 0.79
C SER A 25 -9.05 54.45 0.79
N THR A 26 -8.69 54.96 -0.41
CA THR A 26 -8.48 56.39 -0.80
C THR A 26 -7.84 56.43 -2.21
N THR A 27 -8.61 56.72 -3.27
CA THR A 27 -8.88 58.04 -3.92
C THR A 27 -7.83 58.47 -4.94
N GLY A 28 -8.31 58.72 -6.16
CA GLY A 28 -7.93 59.92 -6.91
C GLY A 28 -7.32 59.72 -8.29
N GLY A 29 -7.90 60.37 -9.29
CA GLY A 29 -7.14 60.87 -10.44
C GLY A 29 -7.67 60.45 -11.81
N ALA A 30 -8.65 61.19 -12.32
CA ALA A 30 -9.02 61.20 -13.72
C ALA A 30 -7.86 61.70 -14.60
N ASN A 31 -7.72 61.13 -15.81
CA ASN A 31 -7.43 61.96 -16.97
C ASN A 31 -7.99 61.36 -18.27
N SER A 32 -8.73 62.18 -19.00
CA SER A 32 -9.26 61.94 -20.32
C SER A 32 -8.22 62.44 -21.33
N GLY A 33 -7.79 61.57 -22.24
CA GLY A 33 -6.83 61.90 -23.29
C GLY A 33 -7.14 61.08 -24.53
N ARG A 34 -7.65 61.76 -25.53
CA ARG A 34 -8.20 61.25 -26.79
C ARG A 34 -7.07 61.10 -27.82
N SER A 35 -7.29 60.18 -28.77
CA SER A 35 -6.76 60.17 -30.15
C SER A 35 -5.34 59.64 -30.36
N GLU A 36 -5.24 58.49 -31.03
CA GLU A 36 -4.72 58.32 -32.40
C GLU A 36 -4.16 56.91 -32.60
N THR A 37 -4.80 56.17 -33.48
CA THR A 37 -4.27 54.96 -34.11
C THR A 37 -3.21 55.36 -35.14
N PRO A 38 -2.12 54.59 -35.25
CA PRO A 38 -1.64 54.19 -36.56
C PRO A 38 -1.57 52.67 -36.71
N VAL A 39 -1.85 52.26 -37.94
CA VAL A 39 -1.78 50.91 -38.48
C VAL A 39 -0.31 50.55 -38.70
N GLU A 40 0.19 49.52 -38.01
CA GLU A 40 1.41 48.77 -38.36
C GLU A 40 1.10 47.28 -38.09
N GLU A 41 0.80 46.52 -39.13
CA GLU A 41 1.75 45.72 -39.91
C GLU A 41 2.06 44.38 -39.21
N ARG A 42 1.74 43.31 -39.94
CA ARG A 42 1.73 41.94 -39.44
C ARG A 42 3.16 41.41 -39.37
N ASP A 43 3.70 41.26 -38.16
CA ASP A 43 4.79 40.33 -37.92
C ASP A 43 4.30 39.12 -37.14
N ALA A 44 4.17 38.01 -37.87
CA ALA A 44 4.01 36.68 -37.31
C ALA A 44 5.30 36.28 -36.57
N SER A 45 5.40 36.66 -35.30
CA SER A 45 6.42 36.14 -34.40
C SER A 45 5.75 35.70 -33.10
N THR A 46 5.01 34.60 -33.19
CA THR A 46 4.68 33.78 -32.02
C THR A 46 6.02 33.32 -31.45
N THR A 47 6.49 34.04 -30.43
CA THR A 47 7.58 33.60 -29.57
C THR A 47 7.13 32.27 -28.95
N MET A 48 7.55 31.17 -29.55
CA MET A 48 7.50 29.88 -28.89
C MET A 48 8.33 30.03 -27.62
N LYS A 49 7.67 29.87 -26.47
CA LYS A 49 8.37 29.61 -25.21
C LYS A 49 9.40 28.52 -25.49
N PRO A 50 10.67 28.70 -25.11
CA PRO A 50 11.65 27.65 -25.30
C PRO A 50 11.12 26.38 -24.63
N LEU A 51 11.14 25.28 -25.38
CA LEU A 51 10.99 23.94 -24.83
C LEU A 51 11.83 23.89 -23.56
N GLN A 52 11.17 23.67 -22.41
CA GLN A 52 11.86 23.51 -21.14
C GLN A 52 12.98 22.48 -21.37
N THR A 53 14.22 22.93 -21.28
CA THR A 53 15.38 22.07 -21.31
C THR A 53 15.21 21.06 -20.20
N PHE A 54 14.83 19.83 -20.54
CA PHE A 54 14.87 18.73 -19.60
C PHE A 54 16.32 18.64 -19.12
N ALA A 55 16.53 18.96 -17.84
CA ALA A 55 17.82 18.81 -17.18
C ALA A 55 18.38 17.41 -17.48
N PRO A 56 19.71 17.24 -17.60
CA PRO A 56 20.30 15.95 -17.93
C PRO A 56 19.74 14.89 -16.98
N VAL A 57 19.09 13.89 -17.57
CA VAL A 57 18.56 12.73 -16.86
C VAL A 57 19.70 12.15 -16.03
N ALA A 58 19.60 12.26 -14.71
CA ALA A 58 20.52 11.60 -13.79
C ALA A 58 20.64 10.12 -14.21
N THR A 59 21.87 9.63 -14.32
CA THR A 59 22.14 8.26 -14.78
C THR A 59 21.29 7.26 -14.01
N PRO A 60 20.68 6.27 -14.70
CA PRO A 60 19.91 5.23 -14.04
C PRO A 60 20.76 4.56 -12.96
N GLN A 61 20.36 4.77 -11.70
CA GLN A 61 20.98 4.12 -10.56
C GLN A 61 20.41 2.70 -10.52
N VAL A 62 21.25 1.71 -10.76
CA VAL A 62 20.88 0.29 -10.57
C VAL A 62 21.16 -0.11 -9.12
N ASP A 63 20.30 -0.94 -8.54
CA ASP A 63 20.54 -1.62 -7.27
C ASP A 63 21.49 -2.83 -7.47
N ASP A 64 21.83 -3.50 -6.36
CA ASP A 64 22.75 -4.65 -6.35
C ASP A 64 22.29 -5.83 -7.23
N GLU A 65 21.01 -5.82 -7.65
CA GLU A 65 20.36 -6.85 -8.46
C GLU A 65 20.22 -6.42 -9.95
N GLY A 66 20.80 -5.27 -10.33
CA GLY A 66 20.76 -4.74 -11.69
C GLY A 66 19.42 -4.09 -12.07
N ASN A 67 18.52 -3.88 -11.10
CA ASN A 67 17.24 -3.21 -11.30
C ASN A 67 17.35 -1.71 -11.01
N LEU A 68 16.52 -0.88 -11.65
CA LEU A 68 16.47 0.54 -11.31
C LEU A 68 16.12 0.74 -9.83
N ASN A 69 16.97 1.45 -9.09
CA ASN A 69 16.81 1.72 -7.66
C ASN A 69 15.49 2.47 -7.39
N ASP A 70 14.72 2.01 -6.41
CA ASP A 70 13.45 2.62 -6.02
C ASP A 70 13.60 4.12 -5.70
N ALA A 71 14.63 4.51 -4.96
CA ALA A 71 14.84 5.90 -4.57
C ALA A 71 15.04 6.81 -5.78
N TRP A 72 15.74 6.32 -6.80
CA TRP A 72 15.92 7.03 -8.07
C TRP A 72 14.61 7.14 -8.86
N LEU A 73 13.82 6.06 -8.91
CA LEU A 73 12.49 6.07 -9.54
C LEU A 73 11.53 7.05 -8.85
N VAL A 74 11.58 7.10 -7.51
CA VAL A 74 10.80 8.05 -6.71
C VAL A 74 11.20 9.48 -7.04
N GLU A 75 12.50 9.77 -7.09
CA GLU A 75 12.99 11.12 -7.37
C GLU A 75 12.63 11.58 -8.80
N ARG A 76 12.67 10.67 -9.78
CA ARG A 76 12.18 10.98 -11.13
C ARG A 76 10.69 11.26 -11.16
N THR A 77 9.91 10.46 -10.44
CA THR A 77 8.46 10.66 -10.33
C THR A 77 8.14 12.05 -9.77
N ARG A 78 8.86 12.48 -8.73
CA ARG A 78 8.70 13.83 -8.15
C ARG A 78 8.99 14.98 -9.11
N ARG A 79 9.84 14.74 -10.11
CA ARG A 79 10.18 15.70 -11.17
C ARG A 79 9.19 15.69 -12.34
N GLY A 80 8.09 14.95 -12.22
CA GLY A 80 7.03 14.88 -13.24
C GLY A 80 7.15 13.70 -14.20
N ASP A 81 8.15 12.82 -14.03
CA ASP A 81 8.27 11.60 -14.85
C ASP A 81 7.33 10.51 -14.33
N HIS A 82 6.06 10.56 -14.75
CA HIS A 82 5.05 9.59 -14.36
C HIS A 82 5.37 8.14 -14.82
N ALA A 83 6.18 7.97 -15.87
CA ALA A 83 6.57 6.65 -16.34
C ALA A 83 7.48 5.93 -15.32
N ALA A 84 8.28 6.68 -14.56
CA ALA A 84 9.10 6.13 -13.47
C ALA A 84 8.23 5.50 -12.37
N PHE A 85 7.09 6.12 -12.03
CA PHE A 85 6.15 5.53 -11.08
C PHE A 85 5.54 4.22 -11.62
N GLY A 86 5.26 4.16 -12.92
CA GLY A 86 4.78 2.94 -13.56
C GLY A 86 5.73 1.74 -13.39
N VAL A 87 7.05 1.99 -13.30
CA VAL A 87 8.03 0.94 -12.98
C VAL A 87 7.84 0.42 -11.55
N LEU A 88 7.65 1.32 -10.58
CA LEU A 88 7.37 0.96 -9.19
C LEU A 88 6.06 0.17 -9.08
N VAL A 89 5.01 0.59 -9.79
CA VAL A 89 3.72 -0.13 -9.81
C VAL A 89 3.94 -1.57 -10.31
N ARG A 90 4.53 -1.75 -11.50
CA ARG A 90 4.77 -3.10 -12.06
C ARG A 90 5.61 -3.98 -11.13
N ARG A 91 6.57 -3.40 -10.41
CA ARG A 91 7.44 -4.11 -9.47
C ARG A 91 6.67 -4.62 -8.25
N TYR A 92 5.74 -3.83 -7.70
CA TYR A 92 5.12 -4.13 -6.41
C TYR A 92 3.67 -4.61 -6.47
N GLU A 93 2.95 -4.33 -7.55
CA GLU A 93 1.50 -4.56 -7.66
C GLU A 93 1.12 -6.00 -7.35
N ARG A 94 1.73 -6.97 -8.05
CA ARG A 94 1.44 -8.40 -7.86
C ARG A 94 1.66 -8.82 -6.40
N LYS A 95 2.74 -8.35 -5.78
CA LYS A 95 3.08 -8.66 -4.38
C LYS A 95 2.06 -8.02 -3.42
N LEU A 96 1.68 -6.77 -3.68
CA LEU A 96 0.73 -6.04 -2.84
C LEU A 96 -0.66 -6.67 -2.89
N ILE A 97 -1.17 -6.98 -4.09
CA ILE A 97 -2.46 -7.66 -4.28
C ILE A 97 -2.46 -9.00 -3.55
N ARG A 98 -1.38 -9.79 -3.66
CA ARG A 98 -1.23 -11.07 -2.94
C ARG A 98 -1.30 -10.93 -1.42
N VAL A 99 -0.71 -9.88 -0.85
CA VAL A 99 -0.80 -9.60 0.60
C VAL A 99 -2.24 -9.24 0.97
N LEU A 100 -2.84 -8.33 0.20
CA LEU A 100 -4.19 -7.83 0.48
C LEU A 100 -5.23 -8.94 0.33
N ALA A 101 -5.16 -9.77 -0.71
CA ALA A 101 -6.08 -10.87 -0.95
C ALA A 101 -6.06 -11.89 0.20
N ARG A 102 -4.88 -12.19 0.76
CA ARG A 102 -4.76 -13.05 1.96
C ARG A 102 -5.27 -12.37 3.23
N LEU A 103 -5.24 -11.04 3.29
CA LEU A 103 -5.72 -10.27 4.42
C LEU A 103 -7.25 -10.17 4.42
N VAL A 104 -7.82 -9.64 3.33
CA VAL A 104 -9.26 -9.35 3.20
C VAL A 104 -10.09 -10.54 2.73
N ARG A 105 -9.46 -11.58 2.18
CA ARG A 105 -10.10 -12.82 1.70
C ARG A 105 -11.07 -12.61 0.53
N ASP A 106 -10.87 -11.54 -0.22
CA ASP A 106 -11.64 -11.19 -1.41
C ASP A 106 -10.65 -10.63 -2.45
N PRO A 107 -10.50 -11.27 -3.62
CA PRO A 107 -9.56 -10.85 -4.64
C PRO A 107 -9.96 -9.53 -5.30
N GLU A 108 -11.25 -9.26 -5.49
CA GLU A 108 -11.72 -8.01 -6.11
C GLU A 108 -11.43 -6.83 -5.18
N ILE A 109 -11.83 -6.95 -3.91
CA ILE A 109 -11.54 -5.94 -2.90
C ILE A 109 -10.02 -5.75 -2.74
N ALA A 110 -9.22 -6.81 -2.86
CA ALA A 110 -7.78 -6.70 -2.82
C ALA A 110 -7.19 -5.90 -3.99
N ARG A 111 -7.72 -6.07 -5.21
CA ARG A 111 -7.32 -5.28 -6.39
C ARG A 111 -7.70 -3.80 -6.19
N ASP A 112 -8.90 -3.52 -5.69
CA ASP A 112 -9.36 -2.16 -5.41
C ASP A 112 -8.50 -1.47 -4.35
N LEU A 113 -8.22 -2.17 -3.25
CA LEU A 113 -7.34 -1.66 -2.20
C LEU A 113 -5.91 -1.43 -2.69
N ALA A 114 -5.40 -2.28 -3.60
CA ALA A 114 -4.08 -2.09 -4.20
C ALA A 114 -4.03 -0.83 -5.06
N GLN A 115 -5.05 -0.61 -5.90
CA GLN A 115 -5.17 0.60 -6.72
C GLN A 115 -5.22 1.86 -5.84
N GLU A 116 -6.09 1.87 -4.83
CA GLU A 116 -6.20 2.97 -3.86
C GLU A 116 -4.88 3.19 -3.12
N THR A 117 -4.14 2.11 -2.81
CA THR A 117 -2.81 2.21 -2.20
C THR A 117 -1.84 2.96 -3.10
N PHE A 118 -1.73 2.57 -4.38
CA PHE A 118 -0.84 3.24 -5.32
C PHE A 118 -1.23 4.69 -5.55
N TRP A 119 -2.53 4.99 -5.63
CA TRP A 119 -3.03 6.36 -5.75
C TRP A 119 -2.63 7.22 -4.53
N ARG A 120 -2.81 6.71 -3.31
CA ARG A 120 -2.39 7.41 -2.08
C ARG A 120 -0.88 7.58 -1.98
N VAL A 121 -0.13 6.57 -2.40
CA VAL A 121 1.33 6.59 -2.39
C VAL A 121 1.87 7.61 -3.38
N PHE A 122 1.29 7.66 -4.58
CA PHE A 122 1.62 8.66 -5.59
C PHE A 122 1.38 10.09 -5.07
N ASN A 123 0.22 10.34 -4.46
CA ASN A 123 -0.15 11.65 -3.91
C ASN A 123 0.62 12.06 -2.65
N ARG A 124 1.35 11.13 -2.03
CA ARG A 124 2.17 11.39 -0.82
C ARG A 124 3.65 11.15 -1.07
N LEU A 125 4.03 11.02 -2.34
CA LEU A 125 5.38 10.64 -2.72
C LEU A 125 6.38 11.74 -2.37
N ASP A 126 5.96 13.00 -2.31
CA ASP A 126 6.70 14.16 -1.79
C ASP A 126 7.18 13.96 -0.34
N ARG A 127 6.40 13.25 0.48
CA ARG A 127 6.70 13.02 1.91
C ARG A 127 7.57 11.78 2.15
N PHE A 128 7.86 11.00 1.13
CA PHE A 128 8.68 9.81 1.27
C PHE A 128 10.15 10.15 1.58
N ASP A 129 10.74 9.46 2.54
CA ASP A 129 12.17 9.59 2.82
C ASP A 129 12.93 8.57 1.96
N THR A 130 13.69 9.05 0.95
CA THR A 130 14.48 8.21 0.04
C THR A 130 15.64 7.48 0.73
N GLY A 131 15.98 7.84 1.97
CA GLY A 131 16.89 7.07 2.82
C GLY A 131 16.27 5.77 3.35
N ARG A 132 14.95 5.58 3.20
CA ARG A 132 14.23 4.36 3.58
C ARG A 132 13.90 3.53 2.35
N ARG A 133 13.68 2.23 2.55
CA ARG A 133 13.21 1.34 1.49
C ARG A 133 11.76 1.66 1.13
N PHE A 134 11.48 1.78 -0.16
CA PHE A 134 10.15 2.12 -0.68
C PHE A 134 9.13 1.01 -0.43
N GLY A 135 9.52 -0.25 -0.66
CA GLY A 135 8.66 -1.42 -0.45
C GLY A 135 7.94 -1.42 0.92
N PRO A 136 8.63 -1.43 2.07
CA PRO A 136 7.99 -1.40 3.38
C PRO A 136 7.06 -0.19 3.60
N TRP A 137 7.38 0.98 3.03
CA TRP A 137 6.53 2.16 3.12
C TRP A 137 5.23 2.01 2.29
N LEU A 138 5.33 1.51 1.06
CA LEU A 138 4.18 1.16 0.23
C LEU A 138 3.27 0.12 0.92
N PHE A 139 3.86 -0.96 1.43
CA PHE A 139 3.11 -2.02 2.09
C PHE A 139 2.48 -1.56 3.41
N ARG A 140 3.09 -0.59 4.11
CA ARG A 140 2.45 0.06 5.27
C ARG A 140 1.13 0.73 4.88
N VAL A 141 1.10 1.48 3.79
CA VAL A 141 -0.12 2.15 3.31
C VAL A 141 -1.19 1.11 2.97
N GLY A 142 -0.84 0.10 2.17
CA GLY A 142 -1.79 -0.92 1.74
C GLY A 142 -2.30 -1.82 2.88
N VAL A 143 -1.41 -2.29 3.75
CA VAL A 143 -1.81 -3.11 4.91
C VAL A 143 -2.74 -2.31 5.82
N ASN A 144 -2.48 -1.02 6.06
CA ASN A 144 -3.39 -0.20 6.85
C ASN A 144 -4.76 -0.06 6.19
N LEU A 145 -4.82 0.16 4.87
CA LEU A 145 -6.08 0.18 4.12
C LEU A 145 -6.87 -1.13 4.25
N GLY A 146 -6.21 -2.27 4.09
CA GLY A 146 -6.86 -3.58 4.27
C GLY A 146 -7.34 -3.82 5.70
N LEU A 147 -6.54 -3.42 6.70
CA LEU A 147 -6.95 -3.51 8.11
C LEU A 147 -8.13 -2.58 8.41
N ASP A 148 -8.16 -1.37 7.85
CA ASP A 148 -9.28 -0.44 7.99
C ASP A 148 -10.55 -0.99 7.33
N HIS A 149 -10.43 -1.57 6.13
CA HIS A 149 -11.54 -2.24 5.46
C HIS A 149 -12.13 -3.36 6.35
N LEU A 150 -11.27 -4.22 6.91
CA LEU A 150 -11.69 -5.29 7.83
C LEU A 150 -12.31 -4.76 9.14
N ARG A 151 -11.92 -3.57 9.62
CA ARG A 151 -12.54 -2.96 10.80
C ARG A 151 -13.94 -2.43 10.50
N ARG A 152 -14.13 -1.80 9.34
CA ARG A 152 -15.43 -1.28 8.91
C ARG A 152 -16.44 -2.41 8.66
N GLY A 153 -15.98 -3.51 8.06
CA GLY A 153 -16.82 -4.70 7.82
C GLY A 153 -17.26 -5.45 9.09
N ARG A 154 -16.65 -5.20 10.26
CA ARG A 154 -17.07 -5.82 11.54
C ARG A 154 -18.35 -5.22 12.14
N GLY A 155 -18.91 -4.18 11.52
CA GLY A 155 -20.26 -3.69 11.82
C GLY A 155 -21.38 -4.47 11.11
N GLU A 156 -21.02 -5.33 10.16
CA GLU A 156 -21.93 -6.16 9.36
C GLU A 156 -21.65 -7.64 9.72
N PRO A 157 -22.67 -8.50 9.88
CA PRO A 157 -22.43 -9.93 10.04
C PRO A 157 -21.61 -10.46 8.86
N PRO A 158 -20.68 -11.41 9.08
CA PRO A 158 -19.91 -11.97 7.98
C PRO A 158 -20.86 -12.58 6.97
N PRO A 159 -20.77 -12.28 5.66
CA PRO A 159 -21.49 -13.05 4.68
C PRO A 159 -20.96 -14.48 4.74
N THR A 160 -21.81 -15.40 5.22
CA THR A 160 -21.69 -16.82 4.90
C THR A 160 -22.02 -16.99 3.42
N SER A 161 -21.06 -16.64 2.57
CA SER A 161 -21.05 -17.10 1.18
C SER A 161 -19.81 -17.96 1.02
N ILE A 162 -19.99 -19.24 1.36
CA ILE A 162 -19.37 -20.30 0.59
C ILE A 162 -20.08 -20.25 -0.76
N ASP A 163 -19.59 -19.43 -1.67
CA ASP A 163 -19.89 -19.61 -3.07
C ASP A 163 -18.58 -19.88 -3.79
N ARG A 164 -18.50 -21.08 -4.37
CA ARG A 164 -17.35 -21.53 -5.14
C ARG A 164 -17.37 -20.78 -6.46
N ALA A 165 -16.72 -19.62 -6.51
CA ALA A 165 -16.31 -19.04 -7.78
C ALA A 165 -15.13 -19.85 -8.32
N ARG A 166 -15.46 -20.86 -9.11
CA ARG A 166 -14.52 -21.56 -10.01
C ARG A 166 -14.32 -20.63 -11.20
N GLY A 167 -13.21 -19.89 -11.24
CA GLY A 167 -12.81 -19.08 -12.38
C GLY A 167 -12.16 -17.76 -12.01
N ASP A 168 -10.84 -17.79 -11.81
CA ASP A 168 -9.89 -16.84 -12.39
C ASP A 168 -8.50 -17.42 -12.10
N ASP A 169 -7.80 -17.85 -13.14
CA ASP A 169 -6.45 -18.40 -13.07
C ASP A 169 -5.49 -17.27 -12.70
N GLY A 170 -5.41 -16.96 -11.41
CA GLY A 170 -4.31 -16.22 -10.84
C GLY A 170 -3.03 -17.03 -11.04
N ALA A 171 -2.26 -16.65 -12.06
CA ALA A 171 -1.02 -17.27 -12.52
C ALA A 171 -0.30 -18.12 -11.44
N PRO A 172 -0.12 -19.43 -11.67
CA PRO A 172 0.62 -20.30 -10.76
C PRO A 172 2.01 -19.73 -10.48
N PHE A 173 2.37 -19.69 -9.20
CA PHE A 173 3.71 -19.32 -8.76
C PHE A 173 4.66 -20.47 -9.15
N GLU A 174 5.42 -20.28 -10.23
CA GLU A 174 6.44 -21.22 -10.68
C GLU A 174 7.64 -21.23 -9.71
N LEU A 175 7.72 -22.27 -8.87
CA LEU A 175 8.97 -22.92 -8.46
C LEU A 175 9.08 -24.28 -9.19
N PRO A 176 10.27 -24.84 -9.45
CA PRO A 176 10.41 -26.18 -10.05
C PRO A 176 9.87 -27.30 -9.15
N ASP A 177 9.46 -28.42 -9.76
CA ASP A 177 8.38 -29.40 -9.48
C ASP A 177 8.23 -30.04 -8.06
N PRO A 178 7.01 -29.98 -7.45
CA PRO A 178 6.08 -31.15 -7.47
C PRO A 178 4.71 -30.90 -8.15
N ASP A 179 3.96 -31.97 -8.47
CA ASP A 179 2.68 -32.02 -9.22
C ASP A 179 1.77 -30.78 -8.99
N PRO A 180 1.35 -30.07 -10.07
CA PRO A 180 0.54 -28.86 -9.97
C PRO A 180 -0.78 -29.06 -9.20
N ARG A 181 -1.37 -30.26 -9.17
CA ARG A 181 -2.57 -30.55 -8.39
C ARG A 181 -2.29 -30.53 -6.88
N ILE A 182 -1.20 -31.17 -6.46
CA ILE A 182 -0.77 -31.22 -5.05
C ILE A 182 -0.49 -29.80 -4.55
N ARG A 183 0.14 -28.96 -5.39
CA ARG A 183 0.38 -27.55 -5.03
C ARG A 183 -0.91 -26.76 -4.82
N ALA A 184 -1.91 -26.98 -5.67
CA ALA A 184 -3.19 -26.30 -5.55
C ALA A 184 -3.91 -26.72 -4.26
N GLU A 185 -3.89 -28.01 -3.92
CA GLU A 185 -4.46 -28.55 -2.68
C GLU A 185 -3.75 -27.98 -1.44
N VAL A 186 -2.42 -27.99 -1.42
CA VAL A 186 -1.63 -27.37 -0.32
C VAL A 186 -1.90 -25.87 -0.21
N ALA A 187 -1.98 -25.15 -1.34
CA ALA A 187 -2.26 -23.72 -1.33
C ALA A 187 -3.66 -23.40 -0.77
N GLN A 188 -4.67 -24.21 -1.11
CA GLN A 188 -6.02 -24.10 -0.55
C GLN A 188 -6.01 -24.35 0.96
N GLU A 189 -5.27 -25.37 1.41
CA GLU A 189 -5.15 -25.71 2.83
C GLU A 189 -4.46 -24.59 3.63
N VAL A 190 -3.36 -24.06 3.11
CA VAL A 190 -2.68 -22.88 3.68
C VAL A 190 -3.66 -21.69 3.78
N GLN A 191 -4.41 -21.41 2.71
CA GLN A 191 -5.37 -20.31 2.69
C GLN A 191 -6.49 -20.50 3.73
N PHE A 192 -6.97 -21.74 3.89
CA PHE A 192 -7.98 -22.09 4.89
C PHE A 192 -7.47 -21.84 6.32
N ILE A 193 -6.26 -22.29 6.63
CA ILE A 193 -5.66 -22.11 7.95
C ILE A 193 -5.40 -20.63 8.24
N LEU A 194 -4.87 -19.89 7.27
CA LEU A 194 -4.67 -18.44 7.39
C LEU A 194 -5.98 -17.73 7.75
N ALA A 195 -7.10 -18.12 7.14
CA ALA A 195 -8.41 -17.53 7.39
C ALA A 195 -8.91 -17.72 8.84
N GLN A 196 -8.46 -18.77 9.52
CA GLN A 196 -8.80 -19.02 10.93
C GLN A 196 -7.93 -18.23 11.92
N LEU A 197 -6.75 -17.77 11.49
CA LEU A 197 -5.89 -16.98 12.36
C LEU A 197 -6.49 -15.59 12.62
N PRO A 198 -6.31 -15.03 13.84
CA PRO A 198 -6.57 -13.63 14.10
C PRO A 198 -5.83 -12.75 13.08
N VAL A 199 -6.50 -11.69 12.62
CA VAL A 199 -6.00 -10.80 11.57
C VAL A 199 -4.56 -10.33 11.86
N SER A 200 -4.26 -9.97 13.11
CA SER A 200 -2.92 -9.52 13.52
C SER A 200 -1.82 -10.58 13.34
N TYR A 201 -2.12 -11.86 13.55
CA TYR A 201 -1.18 -12.96 13.32
C TYR A 201 -1.08 -13.31 11.84
N ARG A 202 -2.22 -13.35 11.15
CA ARG A 202 -2.28 -13.57 9.70
C ARG A 202 -1.43 -12.54 8.94
N THR A 203 -1.60 -11.25 9.24
CA THR A 203 -0.83 -10.17 8.60
C THR A 203 0.67 -10.38 8.76
N ILE A 204 1.13 -10.71 9.98
CA ILE A 204 2.57 -10.90 10.26
C ILE A 204 3.11 -12.13 9.52
N LEU A 205 2.37 -13.24 9.54
CA LEU A 205 2.78 -14.48 8.87
C LEU A 205 2.83 -14.29 7.35
N VAL A 206 1.82 -13.65 6.76
CA VAL A 206 1.80 -13.35 5.31
C VAL A 206 2.99 -12.47 4.91
N LEU A 207 3.25 -11.39 5.63
CA LEU A 207 4.37 -10.52 5.29
C LEU A 207 5.73 -11.22 5.46
N ARG A 208 5.92 -11.99 6.54
CA ARG A 208 7.21 -12.60 6.84
C ARG A 208 7.47 -13.89 6.07
N ASP A 209 6.56 -14.84 6.17
CA ASP A 209 6.78 -16.23 5.73
C ASP A 209 6.35 -16.45 4.27
N LEU A 210 5.40 -15.67 3.76
CA LEU A 210 4.92 -15.80 2.38
C LEU A 210 5.52 -14.77 1.41
N GLU A 211 5.79 -13.55 1.85
CA GLU A 211 6.31 -12.48 0.97
C GLU A 211 7.77 -12.08 1.24
N GLY A 212 8.38 -12.68 2.27
CA GLY A 212 9.81 -12.61 2.53
C GLY A 212 10.33 -11.36 3.24
N PHE A 213 9.46 -10.46 3.72
CA PHE A 213 9.91 -9.26 4.44
C PHE A 213 10.67 -9.63 5.71
N SER A 214 11.75 -8.93 6.04
CA SER A 214 12.47 -9.09 7.31
C SER A 214 11.61 -8.69 8.52
N SER A 215 11.96 -9.16 9.72
CA SER A 215 11.24 -8.81 10.96
C SER A 215 11.19 -7.29 11.20
N SER A 216 12.26 -6.57 10.85
CA SER A 216 12.34 -5.11 10.95
C SER A 216 11.44 -4.42 9.90
N GLU A 217 11.36 -4.94 8.67
CA GLU A 217 10.43 -4.43 7.66
C GLU A 217 8.97 -4.70 8.03
N VAL A 218 8.64 -5.89 8.53
CA VAL A 218 7.29 -6.21 9.03
C VAL A 218 6.92 -5.27 10.17
N ALA A 219 7.87 -4.97 11.07
CA ALA A 219 7.69 -4.00 12.14
C ALA A 219 7.38 -2.60 11.61
N ALA A 220 8.11 -2.15 10.58
CA ALA A 220 7.86 -0.88 9.90
C ALA A 220 6.50 -0.85 9.18
N ILE A 221 6.10 -1.94 8.52
CA ILE A 221 4.82 -2.08 7.82
C ILE A 221 3.65 -2.01 8.82
N VAL A 222 3.70 -2.82 9.89
CA VAL A 222 2.61 -2.94 10.86
C VAL A 222 2.62 -1.82 11.92
N GLY A 223 3.71 -1.06 12.04
CA GLY A 223 3.85 0.01 13.03
C GLY A 223 3.94 -0.52 14.47
N ARG A 224 4.81 -1.51 14.68
CA ARG A 224 5.08 -2.11 16.00
C ARG A 224 6.58 -2.29 16.19
N ARG A 225 7.03 -2.54 17.41
CA ARG A 225 8.44 -2.84 17.70
C ARG A 225 8.80 -4.22 17.14
N GLU A 226 10.03 -4.37 16.65
CA GLU A 226 10.50 -5.64 16.08
C GLU A 226 10.45 -6.81 17.07
N ALA A 227 10.76 -6.57 18.35
CA ALA A 227 10.63 -7.58 19.40
C ALA A 227 9.18 -8.13 19.51
N THR A 228 8.18 -7.25 19.38
CA THR A 228 6.77 -7.64 19.35
C THR A 228 6.45 -8.49 18.12
N ILE A 229 7.01 -8.15 16.95
CA ILE A 229 6.82 -8.93 15.73
C ILE A 229 7.40 -10.34 15.89
N ARG A 230 8.62 -10.48 16.42
CA ARG A 230 9.25 -11.80 16.64
C ARG A 230 8.41 -12.71 17.55
N TRP A 231 7.93 -12.17 18.67
CA TRP A 231 7.06 -12.93 19.58
C TRP A 231 5.73 -13.30 18.91
N ARG A 232 5.08 -12.35 18.21
CA ARG A 232 3.81 -12.61 17.51
C ARG A 232 3.97 -13.61 16.38
N LEU A 233 5.09 -13.58 15.66
CA LEU A 233 5.40 -14.53 14.59
C LEU A 233 5.53 -15.95 15.14
N SER A 234 6.23 -16.12 16.27
CA SER A 234 6.31 -17.41 16.96
C SER A 234 4.91 -17.93 17.32
N LYS A 235 4.05 -17.09 17.91
CA LYS A 235 2.66 -17.44 18.25
C LYS A 235 1.78 -17.70 17.03
N ALA A 236 1.99 -16.96 15.94
CA ALA A 236 1.28 -17.18 14.68
C ALA A 236 1.62 -18.54 14.08
N ARG A 237 2.91 -18.92 14.06
CA ARG A 237 3.39 -20.21 13.57
C ARG A 237 2.91 -21.38 14.44
N GLU A 238 2.92 -21.22 15.76
CA GLU A 238 2.37 -22.21 16.70
C GLU A 238 0.90 -22.47 16.41
N LYS A 239 0.08 -21.40 16.28
CA LYS A 239 -1.34 -21.54 15.94
C LYS A 239 -1.56 -22.13 14.55
N PHE A 240 -0.78 -21.72 13.56
CA PHE A 240 -0.85 -22.28 12.21
C PHE A 240 -0.61 -23.79 12.25
N ARG A 241 0.46 -24.23 12.94
CA ARG A 241 0.83 -25.63 13.06
C ARG A 241 -0.27 -26.46 13.73
N LEU A 242 -0.83 -26.00 14.84
CA LEU A 242 -1.89 -26.72 15.56
C LEU A 242 -3.14 -26.94 14.69
N ILE A 243 -3.52 -25.95 13.88
CA ILE A 243 -4.66 -26.09 12.95
C ILE A 243 -4.30 -27.03 11.79
N TRP A 244 -3.06 -26.95 11.29
CA TRP A 244 -2.54 -27.84 10.26
C TRP A 244 -2.57 -29.31 10.71
N GLU A 245 -1.96 -29.62 11.86
CA GLU A 245 -1.87 -30.97 12.43
C GLU A 245 -3.26 -31.57 12.63
N ARG A 246 -4.18 -30.85 13.29
CA ARG A 246 -5.56 -31.31 13.50
C ARG A 246 -6.25 -31.72 12.19
N ARG A 247 -6.01 -31.00 11.09
CA ARG A 247 -6.63 -31.31 9.79
C ARG A 247 -6.00 -32.50 9.09
N GLN A 248 -4.70 -32.72 9.29
CA GLN A 248 -4.05 -33.94 8.79
C GLN A 248 -4.58 -35.17 9.54
N ASP A 249 -4.78 -35.06 10.86
CA ASP A 249 -5.36 -36.13 11.66
C ASP A 249 -6.80 -36.45 11.21
N GLU A 250 -7.66 -35.44 11.04
CA GLU A 250 -9.03 -35.58 10.53
C GLU A 250 -9.07 -36.23 9.13
N ALA A 251 -8.11 -35.88 8.25
CA ALA A 251 -8.03 -36.47 6.91
C ALA A 251 -7.56 -37.94 6.94
N GLN A 252 -6.67 -38.29 7.88
CA GLN A 252 -6.16 -39.65 8.04
C GLN A 252 -7.20 -40.59 8.64
N GLU A 253 -8.00 -40.12 9.61
CA GLU A 253 -9.13 -40.85 10.18
C GLU A 253 -10.20 -41.15 9.12
N ALA A 254 -10.58 -40.15 8.33
CA ALA A 254 -11.54 -40.32 7.24
C ALA A 254 -11.09 -41.30 6.14
N ALA A 255 -9.78 -41.48 5.96
CA ALA A 255 -9.21 -42.45 5.02
C ALA A 255 -9.10 -43.87 5.59
N THR A 256 -9.21 -44.04 6.91
CA THR A 256 -9.09 -45.34 7.60
C THR A 256 -10.45 -46.00 7.82
N ASP A 257 -11.53 -45.21 7.94
CA ASP A 257 -12.91 -45.69 8.19
C ASP A 257 -13.76 -45.91 6.92
N GLY A 258 -13.22 -45.67 5.72
CA GLY A 258 -13.91 -45.81 4.42
C GLY A 258 -13.42 -46.98 3.59
#